data_AF-A0A1H3PI75-F1
#
_entry.id   AF-A0A1H3PI75-F1
#
_cell.length_a   1.000
_cell.length_b   1.000
_cell.length_c   1.000
_cell.angle_alpha   90.00
_cell.angle_beta   90.00
_cell.angle_gamma   90.00
#
_symmetry.space_group_name_H-M   'P 1'
#
loop_
_entity.id
_entity.type
_entity.pdbx_description
1 polymer ?
#
loop_
_entity_poly.entity_id
_entity_poly.type
_entity_poly.pdbx_seq_one_letter_code
_entity_poly.pdbx_strand_id
1 'polypeptide(L)'
;MDLEAFYLPLGDNRFAPTRATESPWDSSAQHGGPPSALLAHLAGSATGEHMRAARISVDFFGAIPRRELTVEVSPVRSGRRIDLTEAVMTVDGRTVAVARVWSLAVGPTPPVVTELTPPPAVPDQSDQVLPDLPDWGYGQALDWRYTAGSPNKEVVPGLVELEVAVPRPHRP
;
A
#
# COMPACT_ATOMS: atom_id res chain seq x y z
N MET A 1 13.94 2.76 -16.69
CA MET A 1 13.39 3.79 -15.78
C MET A 1 13.91 3.45 -14.40
N ASP A 2 14.57 4.40 -13.74
CA ASP A 2 14.99 4.21 -12.37
C ASP A 2 13.75 4.25 -11.47
N LEU A 3 13.56 3.18 -10.71
CA LEU A 3 12.39 3.01 -9.85
C LEU A 3 12.60 3.78 -8.55
N GLU A 4 11.71 4.74 -8.32
CA GLU A 4 11.76 5.62 -7.15
C GLU A 4 10.98 5.00 -5.99
N ALA A 5 11.57 4.95 -4.80
CA ALA A 5 10.86 4.53 -3.59
C ALA A 5 9.70 5.48 -3.29
N PHE A 6 8.58 5.00 -2.72
CA PHE A 6 7.48 5.88 -2.34
C PHE A 6 7.88 6.95 -1.31
N TYR A 7 8.73 6.58 -0.35
CA TYR A 7 9.17 7.50 0.70
C TYR A 7 10.67 7.36 0.94
N LEU A 8 11.32 8.50 1.16
CA LEU A 8 12.69 8.57 1.66
C LEU A 8 12.64 8.75 3.19
N PRO A 9 13.30 7.88 3.98
CA PRO A 9 13.36 8.05 5.42
C PRO A 9 14.26 9.25 5.77
N LEU A 10 13.79 10.11 6.69
CA LEU A 10 14.53 11.29 7.15
C LEU A 10 15.02 11.16 8.61
N GLY A 11 14.85 9.98 9.22
CA GLY A 11 15.07 9.74 10.65
C GLY A 11 13.89 10.17 11.53
N ASP A 12 13.88 9.77 12.80
CA ASP A 12 12.88 10.16 13.81
C ASP A 12 11.42 9.99 13.38
N ASN A 13 11.11 8.88 12.70
CA ASN A 13 9.79 8.60 12.11
C ASN A 13 9.28 9.67 11.12
N ARG A 14 10.19 10.41 10.48
CA ARG A 14 9.90 11.38 9.44
C ARG A 14 10.20 10.81 8.06
N PHE A 15 9.39 11.21 7.07
CA PHE A 15 9.44 10.69 5.71
C PHE A 15 9.20 11.80 4.69
N ALA A 16 9.95 11.78 3.59
CA ALA A 16 9.68 12.62 2.42
C ALA A 16 8.98 11.80 1.33
N PRO A 17 7.76 12.16 0.89
CA PRO A 17 7.11 11.53 -0.25
C PRO A 17 7.83 11.89 -1.54
N THR A 18 7.97 10.92 -2.44
CA THR A 18 8.59 11.11 -3.75
C THR A 18 7.53 11.34 -4.83
N ARG A 19 7.93 11.44 -6.11
CA ARG A 19 6.97 11.49 -7.21
C ARG A 19 6.15 10.20 -7.30
N ALA A 20 6.73 9.05 -6.95
CA ALA A 20 6.02 7.77 -6.92
C ALA A 20 4.78 7.74 -5.99
N THR A 21 4.56 8.76 -5.15
CA THR A 21 3.33 8.89 -4.34
C THR A 21 2.20 9.65 -5.01
N GLU A 22 2.46 10.34 -6.12
CA GLU A 22 1.58 11.34 -6.71
C GLU A 22 0.20 10.80 -7.09
N SER A 23 -0.82 11.62 -6.88
CA SER A 23 -2.21 11.37 -7.28
C SER A 23 -2.46 11.81 -8.73
N PRO A 24 -3.29 11.10 -9.51
CA PRO A 24 -3.66 11.52 -10.86
C PRO A 24 -4.58 12.75 -10.86
N TRP A 25 -5.21 13.06 -9.72
CA TRP A 25 -6.22 14.14 -9.61
C TRP A 25 -5.64 15.48 -9.17
N ASP A 26 -4.53 15.44 -8.44
CA ASP A 26 -3.82 16.61 -7.89
C ASP A 26 -2.36 16.21 -7.65
N SER A 27 -1.44 16.78 -8.42
CA SER A 27 -0.02 16.44 -8.33
C SER A 27 0.64 16.89 -7.02
N SER A 28 -0.01 17.80 -6.28
CA SER A 28 0.42 18.22 -4.94
C SER A 28 -0.06 17.26 -3.84
N ALA A 29 -0.94 16.31 -4.18
CA ALA A 29 -1.48 15.31 -3.28
C ALA A 29 -0.91 13.90 -3.55
N GLN A 30 -1.03 13.04 -2.56
CA GLN A 30 -0.66 11.63 -2.64
C GLN A 30 -1.87 10.78 -3.05
N HIS A 31 -1.63 9.77 -3.89
CA HIS A 31 -2.57 8.67 -4.07
C HIS A 31 -2.75 7.90 -2.76
N GLY A 32 -3.88 7.23 -2.54
CA GLY A 32 -4.15 6.54 -1.26
C GLY A 32 -3.32 5.27 -1.00
N GLY A 33 -2.79 4.64 -2.06
CA GLY A 33 -1.99 3.41 -1.96
C GLY A 33 -0.70 3.57 -1.14
N PRO A 34 0.21 4.49 -1.52
CA PRO A 34 1.46 4.74 -0.82
C PRO A 34 1.32 5.03 0.69
N PRO A 35 0.48 5.97 1.17
CA PRO A 35 0.32 6.21 2.61
C PRO A 35 -0.29 5.01 3.32
N SER A 36 -1.20 4.25 2.69
CA SER A 36 -1.70 2.99 3.24
C SER A 36 -0.58 1.98 3.43
N ALA A 37 0.29 1.83 2.44
CA ALA A 37 1.42 0.90 2.49
C ALA A 37 2.44 1.29 3.57
N LEU A 38 2.78 2.58 3.70
CA LEU A 38 3.69 3.07 4.74
C LEU A 38 3.11 2.81 6.14
N LEU A 39 1.85 3.15 6.36
CA LEU A 39 1.17 2.94 7.64
C LEU A 39 1.08 1.45 7.99
N ALA A 40 0.73 0.59 7.02
CA ALA A 40 0.71 -0.86 7.19
C ALA A 40 2.08 -1.41 7.57
N HIS A 41 3.13 -0.96 6.86
CA HIS A 41 4.50 -1.40 7.06
C HIS A 41 5.01 -1.04 8.46
N LEU A 42 4.82 0.21 8.88
CA LEU A 42 5.29 0.68 10.19
C LEU A 42 4.50 0.03 11.33
N ALA A 43 3.17 -0.08 11.20
CA ALA A 43 2.36 -0.79 12.19
C ALA A 43 2.75 -2.27 12.30
N GLY A 44 2.96 -2.95 11.17
CA GLY A 44 3.41 -4.35 11.17
C GLY A 44 4.80 -4.52 11.80
N SER A 45 5.72 -3.60 11.53
CA SER A 45 7.09 -3.63 12.07
C SER A 45 7.14 -3.37 13.59
N ALA A 46 6.13 -2.69 14.15
CA ALA A 46 5.99 -2.51 15.59
C ALA A 46 5.44 -3.75 16.32
N THR A 47 4.87 -4.72 15.59
CA THR A 47 4.39 -5.98 16.17
C THR A 47 5.53 -7.02 16.25
N GLY A 48 5.46 -7.94 17.21
CA GLY A 48 6.48 -8.98 17.37
C GLY A 48 6.59 -9.91 16.16
N GLU A 49 7.78 -10.48 15.90
CA GLU A 49 8.11 -11.28 14.71
C GLU A 49 7.19 -12.51 14.47
N HIS A 50 6.54 -12.98 15.53
CA HIS A 50 5.58 -14.09 15.50
C HIS A 50 4.14 -13.67 15.12
N MET A 51 3.93 -12.40 14.78
CA MET A 51 2.64 -11.86 14.36
C MET A 51 2.61 -11.64 12.84
N ARG A 52 1.42 -11.75 12.24
CA ARG A 52 1.18 -11.39 10.84
C ARG A 52 -0.07 -10.53 10.76
N ALA A 53 0.01 -9.45 9.97
CA ALA A 53 -1.13 -8.60 9.69
C ALA A 53 -2.24 -9.42 9.02
N ALA A 54 -3.44 -9.36 9.59
CA ALA A 54 -4.62 -10.06 9.10
C ALA A 54 -5.65 -9.10 8.50
N ARG A 55 -5.70 -7.86 9.02
CA ARG A 55 -6.60 -6.81 8.52
C ARG A 55 -5.98 -5.46 8.78
N ILE A 56 -6.11 -4.58 7.80
CA ILE A 56 -5.86 -3.15 7.94
C ILE A 56 -7.14 -2.37 7.61
N SER A 57 -7.40 -1.32 8.37
CA SER A 57 -8.31 -0.22 7.97
C SER A 57 -7.51 1.07 7.96
N VAL A 58 -7.70 1.89 6.92
CA VAL A 58 -7.07 3.21 6.80
C VAL A 58 -8.18 4.24 6.62
N ASP A 59 -8.21 5.22 7.51
CA ASP A 59 -9.12 6.36 7.46
C ASP A 59 -8.34 7.59 6.96
N PHE A 60 -8.77 8.17 5.85
CA PHE A 60 -8.22 9.42 5.30
C PHE A 60 -9.10 10.59 5.74
N PHE A 61 -8.51 11.59 6.41
CA PHE A 61 -9.26 12.77 6.86
C PHE A 61 -9.27 13.92 5.83
N GLY A 62 -8.66 13.71 4.67
CA GLY A 62 -8.61 14.63 3.55
C GLY A 62 -7.53 14.25 2.55
N ALA A 63 -7.28 15.13 1.58
CA ALA A 63 -6.14 14.99 0.68
C ALA A 63 -4.83 15.03 1.50
N ILE A 64 -3.93 14.09 1.21
CA ILE A 64 -2.61 14.04 1.86
C ILE A 64 -1.62 14.83 1.00
N PRO A 65 -1.04 15.94 1.49
CA PRO A 65 -0.06 16.69 0.73
C PRO A 65 1.23 15.91 0.48
N ARG A 66 1.89 16.12 -0.65
CA ARG A 66 3.24 15.62 -0.96
C ARG A 66 4.33 16.47 -0.29
N ARG A 67 4.29 16.52 1.04
CA ARG A 67 5.26 17.23 1.88
C ARG A 67 5.74 16.31 2.98
N GLU A 68 6.79 16.70 3.68
CA GLU A 68 7.33 15.94 4.79
C GLU A 68 6.22 15.57 5.79
N LEU A 69 6.24 14.31 6.22
CA LEU A 69 5.25 13.74 7.11
C LEU A 69 5.93 12.97 8.24
N THR A 70 5.20 12.84 9.34
CA THR A 70 5.60 11.98 10.45
C THR A 70 4.60 10.85 10.64
N VAL A 71 5.06 9.71 11.13
CA VAL A 71 4.19 8.60 11.52
C VAL A 71 4.49 8.16 12.94
N GLU A 72 3.48 8.24 13.81
CA GLU A 72 3.57 7.67 15.15
C GLU A 72 2.83 6.34 15.19
N VAL A 73 3.46 5.34 15.81
CA VAL A 73 2.90 3.99 15.93
C VAL A 73 2.75 3.65 17.41
N SER A 74 1.57 3.18 17.79
CA SER A 74 1.30 2.78 19.17
C SER A 74 0.43 1.53 19.26
N PRO A 75 0.66 0.67 20.26
CA PRO A 75 -0.22 -0.47 20.51
C PRO A 75 -1.54 0.03 21.11
N VAL A 76 -2.66 -0.39 20.51
CA VAL A 76 -4.01 -0.20 21.08
C VAL A 76 -4.39 -1.39 21.96
N ARG A 77 -3.96 -2.59 21.56
CA ARG A 77 -4.15 -3.82 22.32
C ARG A 77 -2.98 -4.77 22.06
N SER A 78 -2.26 -5.12 23.12
CA SER A 78 -1.21 -6.13 23.04
C SER A 78 -1.66 -7.46 23.62
N GLY A 79 -1.42 -8.54 22.88
CA GLY A 79 -1.80 -9.89 23.31
C GLY A 79 -0.99 -10.97 22.62
N ARG A 80 -0.86 -12.13 23.29
CA ARG A 80 -0.06 -13.26 22.79
C ARG A 80 -0.54 -13.83 21.46
N ARG A 81 -1.85 -13.76 21.18
CA ARG A 81 -2.48 -14.33 19.97
C ARG A 81 -2.98 -13.27 19.00
N ILE A 82 -3.31 -12.10 19.50
CA ILE A 82 -3.94 -11.02 18.74
C ILE A 82 -3.36 -9.71 19.25
N ASP A 83 -2.93 -8.87 18.32
CA ASP A 83 -2.47 -7.50 18.56
C ASP A 83 -3.27 -6.54 17.68
N LEU A 84 -3.51 -5.34 18.20
CA LEU A 84 -4.03 -4.21 17.44
C LEU A 84 -3.07 -3.04 17.62
N THR A 85 -2.51 -2.58 16.51
CA THR A 85 -1.62 -1.43 16.46
C THR A 85 -2.26 -0.31 15.65
N GLU A 86 -2.09 0.94 16.11
CA GLU A 86 -2.52 2.15 15.40
C GLU A 86 -1.29 2.91 14.89
N ALA A 87 -1.37 3.39 13.66
CA ALA A 87 -0.38 4.26 13.04
C ALA A 87 -1.05 5.57 12.61
N VAL A 88 -0.53 6.71 13.06
CA VAL A 88 -1.08 8.04 12.83
C VAL A 88 -0.12 8.83 11.94
N MET A 89 -0.58 9.23 10.76
CA MET A 89 0.17 10.08 9.84
C MET A 89 -0.17 11.55 10.07
N THR A 90 0.87 12.38 10.20
CA THR A 90 0.74 13.82 10.43
C THR A 90 1.54 14.60 9.38
N VAL A 91 0.94 15.68 8.86
CA VAL A 91 1.58 16.65 7.95
C VAL A 91 1.32 18.05 8.52
N ASP A 92 2.36 18.87 8.67
CA ASP A 92 2.29 20.20 9.31
C ASP A 92 1.57 20.23 10.67
N GLY A 93 1.75 19.19 11.48
CA GLY A 93 1.09 19.09 12.78
C GLY A 93 -0.41 18.77 12.71
N ARG A 94 -0.95 18.40 11.54
CA ARG A 94 -2.33 17.92 11.38
C ARG A 94 -2.36 16.44 11.03
N THR A 95 -3.18 15.68 11.73
CA THR A 95 -3.44 14.28 11.36
C THR A 95 -4.17 14.23 10.03
N VAL A 96 -3.62 13.49 9.07
CA VAL A 96 -4.18 13.35 7.72
C VAL A 96 -4.68 11.95 7.43
N ALA A 97 -4.12 10.94 8.09
CA ALA A 97 -4.59 9.56 8.00
C ALA A 97 -4.31 8.78 9.28
N VAL A 98 -5.14 7.79 9.55
CA VAL A 98 -4.96 6.82 10.64
C VAL A 98 -5.15 5.43 10.09
N ALA A 99 -4.23 4.52 10.42
CA ALA A 99 -4.40 3.10 10.14
C ALA A 99 -4.51 2.29 11.42
N ARG A 100 -5.37 1.27 11.41
CA ARG A 100 -5.43 0.24 12.45
C ARG A 100 -5.16 -1.12 11.83
N VAL A 101 -4.17 -1.81 12.38
CA VAL A 101 -3.71 -3.12 11.89
C VAL A 101 -3.95 -4.17 12.96
N TRP A 102 -4.83 -5.12 12.64
CA TRP A 102 -4.99 -6.34 13.41
C TRP A 102 -3.96 -7.35 12.96
N SER A 103 -3.22 -7.89 13.92
CA SER A 103 -2.22 -8.92 13.68
C SER A 103 -2.51 -10.16 14.52
N LEU A 104 -2.31 -11.33 13.92
CA LEU A 104 -2.56 -12.64 14.53
C LEU A 104 -1.24 -13.39 14.69
N ALA A 105 -1.13 -14.17 15.77
CA ALA A 105 0.01 -15.03 15.97
C ALA A 105 0.06 -16.12 14.88
N VAL A 106 1.26 -16.34 14.33
CA VAL A 106 1.51 -17.43 13.39
C VAL A 106 1.45 -18.76 14.13
N GLY A 107 0.85 -19.76 13.49
CA GLY A 107 0.74 -21.12 14.00
C GLY A 107 0.56 -22.11 12.86
N PRO A 108 0.37 -23.41 13.18
CA PRO A 108 0.11 -24.41 12.15
C PRO A 108 -1.13 -24.03 11.35
N THR A 109 -1.00 -24.02 10.03
CA THR A 109 -2.11 -23.75 9.10
C THR A 109 -3.13 -24.89 9.24
N PRO A 110 -4.41 -24.61 9.55
CA PRO A 110 -5.44 -25.64 9.52
C PRO A 110 -5.59 -26.18 8.08
N PRO A 111 -6.05 -27.43 7.90
CA PRO A 111 -6.28 -27.96 6.57
C PRO A 111 -7.25 -27.06 5.81
N VAL A 112 -6.85 -26.65 4.60
CA VAL A 112 -7.68 -25.84 3.71
C VAL A 112 -8.84 -26.70 3.23
N VAL A 113 -10.06 -26.29 3.54
CA VAL A 113 -11.31 -26.97 3.15
C VAL A 113 -12.00 -26.31 1.95
N THR A 114 -11.45 -25.19 1.46
CA THR A 114 -11.98 -24.45 0.33
C THR A 114 -11.34 -24.95 -0.96
N GLU A 115 -12.15 -25.23 -1.99
CA GLU A 115 -11.65 -25.53 -3.32
C GLU A 115 -10.85 -24.33 -3.86
N LEU A 116 -9.65 -24.60 -4.35
CA LEU A 116 -8.76 -23.58 -4.87
C LEU A 116 -9.23 -23.20 -6.27
N THR A 117 -9.80 -22.02 -6.42
CA THR A 117 -10.06 -21.46 -7.75
C THR A 117 -8.73 -20.93 -8.29
N PRO A 118 -8.23 -21.44 -9.45
CA PRO A 118 -7.00 -20.92 -10.02
C PRO A 118 -7.17 -19.44 -10.36
N PRO A 119 -6.16 -18.59 -10.12
CA PRO A 119 -6.21 -17.21 -10.56
C PRO A 119 -6.34 -17.17 -12.10
N PRO A 120 -7.01 -16.14 -12.65
CA PRO A 120 -7.07 -15.96 -14.10
C PRO A 120 -5.67 -15.77 -14.68
N ALA A 121 -5.52 -16.06 -15.98
CA ALA A 121 -4.25 -15.86 -16.66
C ALA A 121 -3.88 -14.36 -16.69
N VAL A 122 -2.63 -14.07 -16.34
CA VAL A 122 -2.07 -12.71 -16.35
C VAL A 122 -1.61 -12.38 -17.76
N PRO A 123 -2.06 -11.26 -18.36
CA PRO A 123 -1.54 -10.81 -19.65
C PRO A 123 -0.03 -10.54 -19.63
N ASP A 124 0.65 -10.75 -20.75
CA ASP A 124 2.09 -10.45 -20.86
C ASP A 124 2.38 -8.94 -20.95
N GLN A 125 1.38 -8.13 -21.33
CA GLN A 125 1.53 -6.69 -21.54
C GLN A 125 0.96 -5.90 -20.37
N SER A 126 1.71 -4.90 -19.93
CA SER A 126 1.27 -3.90 -18.97
C SER A 126 0.20 -2.99 -19.56
N ASP A 127 -0.78 -2.66 -18.75
CA ASP A 127 -1.84 -1.71 -19.05
C ASP A 127 -1.47 -0.30 -18.57
N GLN A 128 -1.97 0.71 -19.30
CA GLN A 128 -2.00 2.08 -18.81
C GLN A 128 -3.25 2.29 -17.96
N VAL A 129 -3.04 2.72 -16.72
CA VAL A 129 -4.13 3.12 -15.82
C VAL A 129 -4.43 4.59 -15.97
N LEU A 130 -5.72 4.90 -16.18
CA LEU A 130 -6.22 6.23 -16.52
C LEU A 130 -5.51 6.79 -17.77
N PRO A 131 -5.78 6.24 -18.97
CA PRO A 131 -5.07 6.64 -20.18
C PRO A 131 -5.26 8.13 -20.56
N ASP A 132 -6.33 8.77 -20.07
CA ASP A 132 -6.56 10.21 -20.22
C ASP A 132 -5.69 11.06 -19.28
N LEU A 133 -5.05 10.45 -18.28
CA LEU A 133 -4.12 11.05 -17.32
C LEU A 133 -2.86 10.17 -17.23
N PRO A 134 -2.03 10.08 -18.28
CA PRO A 134 -0.97 9.08 -18.36
C PRO A 134 0.29 9.45 -17.54
N ASP A 135 0.44 10.72 -17.14
CA ASP A 135 1.66 11.21 -16.51
C ASP A 135 1.47 11.58 -15.04
N TRP A 136 1.44 10.55 -14.19
CA TRP A 136 1.38 10.69 -12.74
C TRP A 136 2.23 9.60 -12.08
N GLY A 137 2.86 9.93 -10.95
CA GLY A 137 3.94 9.10 -10.41
C GLY A 137 3.54 7.74 -9.84
N TYR A 138 2.45 7.62 -9.07
CA TYR A 138 2.06 6.31 -8.52
C TYR A 138 1.59 5.34 -9.61
N GLY A 139 0.93 5.83 -10.66
CA GLY A 139 0.56 5.03 -11.83
C GLY A 139 1.76 4.40 -12.52
N GLN A 140 2.89 5.13 -12.57
CA GLN A 140 4.15 4.66 -13.15
C GLN A 140 4.99 3.79 -12.20
N ALA A 141 4.68 3.79 -10.90
CA ALA A 141 5.40 3.02 -9.89
C ALA A 141 4.93 1.56 -9.78
N LEU A 142 3.81 1.22 -10.44
CA LEU A 142 3.24 -0.11 -10.47
C LEU A 142 3.16 -0.63 -11.92
N ASP A 143 3.34 -1.93 -12.07
CA ASP A 143 2.99 -2.65 -13.29
C ASP A 143 1.56 -3.19 -13.14
N TRP A 144 0.66 -2.70 -14.00
CA TRP A 144 -0.77 -2.99 -13.95
C TRP A 144 -1.11 -3.98 -15.05
N ARG A 145 -1.83 -5.05 -14.73
CA ARG A 145 -2.29 -6.04 -15.71
C ARG A 145 -3.73 -6.44 -15.41
N TYR A 146 -4.68 -5.97 -16.21
CA TYR A 146 -6.09 -6.29 -16.03
C TYR A 146 -6.39 -7.70 -16.57
N THR A 147 -6.83 -8.61 -15.70
CA THR A 147 -7.16 -9.99 -16.08
C THR A 147 -8.65 -10.17 -16.41
N ALA A 148 -9.51 -9.25 -15.96
CA ALA A 148 -10.93 -9.18 -16.29
C ALA A 148 -11.49 -7.78 -15.96
N GLY A 149 -12.30 -7.18 -16.85
CA GLY A 149 -12.83 -5.82 -16.67
C GLY A 149 -11.74 -4.74 -16.69
N SER A 150 -12.06 -3.52 -17.13
CA SER A 150 -11.14 -2.38 -17.01
C SER A 150 -11.92 -1.07 -16.87
N PRO A 151 -11.28 0.03 -16.41
CA PRO A 151 -11.94 1.33 -16.33
C PRO A 151 -12.59 1.78 -17.65
N ASN A 152 -12.12 1.23 -18.78
CA ASN A 152 -12.55 1.59 -20.13
C ASN A 152 -13.38 0.49 -20.83
N LYS A 153 -13.64 -0.66 -20.21
CA LYS A 153 -14.44 -1.75 -20.79
C LYS A 153 -15.32 -2.44 -19.75
N GLU A 154 -16.62 -2.40 -20.04
CA GLU A 154 -17.75 -3.06 -19.36
C GLU A 154 -17.85 -2.87 -17.84
N VAL A 155 -19.07 -2.64 -17.35
CA VAL A 155 -19.37 -2.52 -15.92
C VAL A 155 -19.46 -3.93 -15.31
N VAL A 156 -18.33 -4.62 -15.26
CA VAL A 156 -18.13 -5.87 -14.51
C VAL A 156 -17.08 -5.61 -13.42
N PRO A 157 -17.09 -6.38 -12.30
CA PRO A 157 -16.02 -6.29 -11.30
C PRO A 157 -14.65 -6.44 -11.97
N GLY A 158 -13.81 -5.41 -11.86
CA GLY A 158 -12.45 -5.45 -12.38
C GLY A 158 -11.57 -6.34 -11.51
N LEU A 159 -10.86 -7.27 -12.12
CA LEU A 159 -9.77 -8.02 -11.50
C LEU A 159 -8.47 -7.55 -12.15
N VAL A 160 -7.58 -7.02 -11.31
CA VAL A 160 -6.29 -6.48 -11.72
C VAL A 160 -5.20 -7.15 -10.92
N GLU A 161 -4.15 -7.58 -11.61
CA GLU A 161 -2.90 -7.96 -11.00
C GLU A 161 -1.99 -6.74 -10.94
N LEU A 162 -1.44 -6.49 -9.75
CA LEU A 162 -0.53 -5.37 -9.48
C LEU A 162 0.80 -5.93 -9.02
N GLU A 163 1.85 -5.63 -9.77
CA GLU A 163 3.22 -5.85 -9.33
C GLU A 163 3.83 -4.49 -9.01
N VAL A 164 4.44 -4.34 -7.82
CA VAL A 164 5.30 -3.17 -7.60
C VAL A 164 6.42 -3.29 -8.61
N ALA A 165 6.65 -2.25 -9.41
CA ALA A 165 7.79 -2.25 -10.29
C ALA A 165 9.03 -2.17 -9.38
N VAL A 166 9.59 -3.33 -9.04
CA VAL A 166 10.86 -3.47 -8.34
C VAL A 166 11.83 -3.96 -9.40
N PRO A 167 13.02 -3.34 -9.56
CA PRO A 167 14.00 -3.90 -10.48
C PRO A 167 14.34 -5.30 -9.95
N ARG A 168 14.14 -6.35 -10.77
CA ARG A 168 14.69 -7.66 -10.42
C ARG A 168 16.17 -7.47 -10.14
N PRO A 169 16.70 -7.88 -8.97
CA PRO A 169 18.13 -7.80 -8.74
C PRO A 169 18.82 -8.59 -9.86
N HIS A 170 19.76 -7.97 -10.56
CA HIS A 170 20.66 -8.70 -11.43
C HIS A 170 21.35 -9.76 -10.56
N ARG A 171 21.05 -11.04 -10.81
CA ARG A 171 21.86 -12.12 -10.26
C ARG A 171 23.25 -11.97 -10.88
N PRO A 172 24.32 -11.95 -10.05
CA PRO A 172 25.69 -11.99 -10.56
C PRO A 172 25.98 -13.30 -11.28
#